data_AF-A0A9X1HXC1-F1
#
_entry.id   AF-A0A9X1HXC1-F1
#
_cell.length_a   1.000
_cell.length_b   1.000
_cell.length_c   1.000
_cell.angle_alpha   90.00
_cell.angle_beta   90.00
_cell.angle_gamma   90.00
#
_symmetry.space_group_name_H-M   'P 1'
#
loop_
_entity.id
_entity.type
_entity.pdbx_description
1 polymer ?
#
loop_
_entity_poly.entity_id
_entity_poly.type
_entity_poly.pdbx_seq_one_letter_code
_entity_poly.pdbx_strand_id
1 'polypeptide(L)'
;MNNSVIRAKSRIVYFLLFVILFNCSSNSDSNNDGETSDDSLESNITNYSGTASVSQGLATTTVTNLYPDGTRVASLGTITSYDDIIWTVPAEGNYENDAFPFAPDLYNPNGTQNSSSEDALINFDDNDIVEIDADGDLITAYVFADNYFELYINGTAVGKDAIPFTEFNSHIIKFKVNLPFTIAMLLVDWEENLGVGSELNQGYTYYPGDGGVVAVFKDTDENIIATTGSEWKAQTFYTAPIKDLSCPSEENNLRLTDNCDTTGSTDGTSYYALHWEIPSDWTNANFDDSEWPSASTYTNTEIGVNNKPSYTNFTDIFDDNNNDAEFIWSTNVILDNEVIVRYTVE
;
A
#
# COMPACT_ATOMS: atom_id res chain seq x y z
N MET A 1 18.35 -26.07 -52.16
CA MET A 1 18.85 -24.88 -52.90
C MET A 1 18.03 -23.70 -52.39
N ASN A 2 18.52 -22.68 -51.67
CA ASN A 2 19.86 -22.18 -51.43
C ASN A 2 19.87 -21.50 -50.05
N ASN A 3 21.00 -21.62 -49.36
CA ASN A 3 21.35 -20.94 -48.10
C ASN A 3 21.37 -19.40 -48.27
N SER A 4 21.10 -18.66 -47.19
CA SER A 4 22.17 -17.82 -46.59
C SER A 4 21.74 -17.19 -45.26
N VAL A 5 22.50 -17.56 -44.24
CA VAL A 5 22.64 -16.98 -42.91
C VAL A 5 23.17 -15.54 -43.01
N ILE A 6 22.55 -14.58 -42.30
CA ILE A 6 23.12 -13.24 -42.12
C ILE A 6 23.64 -13.12 -40.67
N ARG A 7 24.95 -12.88 -40.58
CA ARG A 7 25.73 -12.70 -39.35
C ARG A 7 25.42 -11.36 -38.69
N ALA A 8 25.22 -11.41 -37.37
CA ALA A 8 25.33 -10.26 -36.47
C ALA A 8 26.75 -9.65 -36.53
N LYS A 9 26.83 -8.33 -36.64
CA LYS A 9 28.06 -7.56 -36.44
C LYS A 9 27.91 -6.72 -35.19
N SER A 10 28.56 -7.17 -34.11
CA SER A 10 28.85 -6.36 -32.93
C SER A 10 29.74 -5.18 -33.34
N ARG A 11 29.35 -3.96 -32.98
CA ARG A 11 30.18 -2.75 -33.07
C ARG A 11 30.36 -2.19 -31.68
N ILE A 12 31.53 -2.47 -31.12
CA ILE A 12 32.11 -1.83 -29.96
C ILE A 12 32.41 -0.37 -30.36
N VAL A 13 31.78 0.58 -29.68
CA VAL A 13 32.08 2.01 -29.80
C VAL A 13 33.00 2.39 -28.63
N TYR A 14 34.25 2.72 -28.96
CA TYR A 14 35.18 3.32 -28.01
C TYR A 14 34.81 4.79 -27.79
N PHE A 15 34.44 5.17 -26.57
CA PHE A 15 34.28 6.57 -26.18
C PHE A 15 35.65 7.15 -25.83
N LEU A 16 36.10 8.16 -26.58
CA LEU A 16 37.32 8.91 -26.29
C LEU A 16 37.06 9.86 -25.10
N LEU A 17 37.84 9.69 -24.03
CA LEU A 17 37.91 10.61 -22.90
C LEU A 17 38.79 11.82 -23.30
N PHE A 18 38.20 13.02 -23.40
CA PHE A 18 38.95 14.26 -23.55
C PHE A 18 39.25 14.84 -22.16
N VAL A 19 40.52 14.77 -21.74
CA VAL A 19 41.03 15.43 -20.54
C VAL A 19 41.40 16.87 -20.92
N ILE A 20 40.66 17.84 -20.41
CA ILE A 20 41.02 19.26 -20.51
C ILE A 20 41.64 19.68 -19.17
N LEU A 21 42.95 19.90 -19.17
CA LEU A 21 43.68 20.56 -18.10
C LEU A 21 43.49 22.07 -18.23
N PHE A 22 42.78 22.69 -17.29
CA PHE A 22 42.83 24.14 -17.09
C PHE A 22 43.74 24.48 -15.91
N ASN A 23 44.68 25.38 -16.20
CA ASN A 23 45.73 25.85 -15.31
C ASN A 23 45.23 27.11 -14.57
N CYS A 24 45.46 27.18 -13.27
CA CYS A 24 45.07 28.29 -12.39
C CYS A 24 45.71 29.62 -12.79
N SER A 25 44.90 30.69 -12.78
CA SER A 25 45.39 32.07 -12.58
C SER A 25 44.58 32.68 -11.45
N SER A 26 45.28 33.02 -10.37
CA SER A 26 44.77 33.71 -9.19
C SER A 26 44.32 35.13 -9.51
N ASN A 27 43.10 35.49 -9.09
CA ASN A 27 42.79 36.84 -8.63
C ASN A 27 41.73 36.74 -7.53
N SER A 28 42.05 37.39 -6.42
CA SER A 28 41.25 37.51 -5.20
C SER A 28 39.98 38.30 -5.46
N ASP A 29 38.82 37.76 -5.08
CA ASP A 29 37.70 38.53 -4.54
C ASP A 29 36.84 37.61 -3.66
N SER A 30 36.29 38.21 -2.61
CA SER A 30 35.78 37.61 -1.38
C SER A 30 34.48 36.79 -1.51
N ASN A 31 34.51 35.59 -0.93
CA ASN A 31 33.46 34.76 -0.34
C ASN A 31 32.03 35.34 -0.28
N ASN A 32 31.05 34.60 -0.78
CA ASN A 32 30.06 33.89 0.06
C ASN A 32 29.15 33.00 -0.82
N ASP A 33 29.65 31.85 -1.27
CA ASP A 33 28.80 30.79 -1.82
C ASP A 33 28.61 29.75 -0.71
N GLY A 34 27.37 29.59 -0.25
CA GLY A 34 27.00 28.58 0.72
C GLY A 34 27.07 27.19 0.09
N GLU A 35 28.18 26.49 0.29
CA GLU A 35 28.20 25.03 0.27
C GLU A 35 27.31 24.55 1.41
N THR A 36 26.08 24.13 1.11
CA THR A 36 25.33 23.24 1.99
C THR A 36 26.08 21.93 2.09
N SER A 37 26.66 21.69 3.26
CA SER A 37 27.57 20.60 3.57
C SER A 37 26.89 19.23 3.56
N ASP A 38 27.51 18.30 2.85
CA ASP A 38 27.35 16.83 2.95
C ASP A 38 27.24 16.34 4.42
N ASP A 39 27.99 17.00 5.30
CA ASP A 39 28.03 16.82 6.77
C ASP A 39 26.64 16.95 7.45
N SER A 40 25.71 17.71 6.87
CA SER A 40 24.35 17.90 7.41
C SER A 40 23.39 16.77 7.01
N LEU A 41 23.54 16.21 5.81
CA LEU A 41 22.75 15.08 5.33
C LEU A 41 23.16 13.80 6.06
N GLU A 42 24.47 13.53 6.17
CA GLU A 42 24.99 12.42 6.98
C GLU A 42 24.53 12.54 8.44
N SER A 43 24.56 13.74 9.04
CA SER A 43 24.12 13.93 10.43
C SER A 43 22.63 13.66 10.66
N ASN A 44 21.76 13.94 9.67
CA ASN A 44 20.33 13.74 9.82
C ASN A 44 19.93 12.27 9.71
N ILE A 45 20.55 11.50 8.81
CA ILE A 45 20.32 10.05 8.69
C ILE A 45 20.76 9.33 9.97
N THR A 46 21.86 9.77 10.60
CA THR A 46 22.34 9.15 11.86
C THR A 46 21.36 9.22 13.03
N ASN A 47 20.28 10.01 12.93
CA ASN A 47 19.25 10.10 13.96
C ASN A 47 18.22 8.96 13.90
N TYR A 48 18.12 8.23 12.79
CA TYR A 48 17.32 7.02 12.71
C TYR A 48 18.20 5.79 12.93
N SER A 49 17.81 4.96 13.90
CA SER A 49 18.56 3.75 14.27
C SER A 49 17.82 2.44 13.96
N GLY A 50 16.70 2.52 13.24
CA GLY A 50 15.92 1.34 12.85
C GLY A 50 16.51 0.63 11.64
N THR A 51 15.74 -0.31 11.08
CA THR A 51 16.17 -1.19 9.99
C THR A 51 15.74 -0.71 8.60
N ALA A 52 14.93 0.34 8.50
CA ALA A 52 14.44 0.82 7.21
C ALA A 52 15.53 1.42 6.32
N SER A 53 15.33 1.30 5.01
CA SER A 53 15.96 2.18 4.04
C SER A 53 15.28 3.54 4.09
N VAL A 54 16.07 4.60 4.29
CA VAL A 54 15.55 5.97 4.43
C VAL A 54 15.61 6.69 3.09
N SER A 55 14.50 7.29 2.64
CA SER A 55 14.47 8.23 1.52
C SER A 55 14.08 9.63 1.99
N GLN A 56 14.33 10.65 1.16
CA GLN A 56 13.92 12.03 1.45
C GLN A 56 13.39 12.74 0.21
N GLY A 57 12.27 13.44 0.40
CA GLY A 57 11.66 14.31 -0.58
C GLY A 57 10.81 13.60 -1.62
N LEU A 58 10.44 14.34 -2.66
CA LEU A 58 9.48 13.88 -3.65
C LEU A 58 10.07 12.82 -4.59
N ALA A 59 9.31 11.76 -4.82
CA ALA A 59 9.63 10.74 -5.80
C ALA A 59 9.46 11.25 -7.24
N THR A 60 10.07 10.53 -8.18
CA THR A 60 9.83 10.76 -9.62
C THR A 60 8.61 9.98 -10.07
N THR A 61 7.56 10.66 -10.54
CA THR A 61 6.37 10.01 -11.09
C THR A 61 6.71 9.13 -12.29
N THR A 62 6.28 7.86 -12.24
CA THR A 62 6.41 6.87 -13.31
C THR A 62 5.07 6.56 -13.97
N VAL A 63 3.97 6.60 -13.19
CA VAL A 63 2.59 6.52 -13.68
C VAL A 63 1.83 7.75 -13.21
N THR A 64 1.27 8.51 -14.14
CA THR A 64 0.64 9.81 -13.83
C THR A 64 -0.71 9.68 -13.14
N ASN A 65 -1.50 8.65 -13.46
CA ASN A 65 -2.75 8.34 -12.78
C ASN A 65 -3.21 6.94 -13.21
N LEU A 66 -3.30 6.02 -12.25
CA LEU A 66 -3.85 4.68 -12.45
C LEU A 66 -5.35 4.72 -12.72
N TYR A 67 -6.05 5.71 -12.15
CA TYR A 67 -7.51 5.78 -12.18
C TYR A 67 -8.03 7.17 -12.56
N PRO A 68 -8.26 7.43 -13.86
CA PRO A 68 -8.69 8.74 -14.34
C PRO A 68 -10.05 9.23 -13.83
N ASP A 69 -10.95 8.31 -13.47
CA ASP A 69 -12.30 8.62 -13.00
C ASP A 69 -12.34 8.95 -11.50
N GLY A 70 -11.20 8.82 -10.80
CA GLY A 70 -11.06 9.14 -9.40
C GLY A 70 -11.11 10.64 -9.13
N THR A 71 -11.54 11.01 -7.92
CA THR A 71 -11.53 12.41 -7.48
C THR A 71 -10.14 12.90 -7.12
N ARG A 72 -9.26 11.98 -6.75
CA ARG A 72 -7.83 12.21 -6.50
C ARG A 72 -6.97 11.42 -7.48
N VAL A 73 -5.75 11.91 -7.66
CA VAL A 73 -4.81 11.32 -8.61
C VAL A 73 -4.07 10.17 -7.95
N ALA A 74 -4.34 8.95 -8.39
CA ALA A 74 -3.64 7.74 -7.95
C ALA A 74 -2.37 7.54 -8.79
N SER A 75 -1.29 8.28 -8.49
CA SER A 75 -0.02 8.14 -9.21
C SER A 75 0.84 7.01 -8.64
N LEU A 76 1.83 6.56 -9.43
CA LEU A 76 2.99 5.79 -8.94
C LEU A 76 4.28 6.55 -9.23
N GLY A 77 5.27 6.35 -8.38
CA GLY A 77 6.60 6.91 -8.59
C GLY A 77 7.72 5.99 -8.13
N THR A 78 8.94 6.46 -8.36
CA THR A 78 10.15 5.84 -7.84
C THR A 78 11.01 6.83 -7.09
N ILE A 79 11.56 6.42 -5.96
CA ILE A 79 12.53 7.20 -5.18
C ILE A 79 13.75 6.33 -4.85
N THR A 80 14.93 6.94 -4.83
CA THR A 80 16.17 6.27 -4.40
C THR A 80 16.44 6.63 -2.94
N SER A 81 16.54 5.64 -2.08
CA SER A 81 16.93 5.80 -0.67
C SER A 81 18.43 6.04 -0.53
N TYR A 82 18.85 6.45 0.68
CA TYR A 82 20.25 6.78 0.99
C TYR A 82 21.23 5.60 0.88
N ASP A 83 20.73 4.37 0.89
CA ASP A 83 21.47 3.13 0.66
C ASP A 83 21.42 2.65 -0.80
N ASP A 84 21.05 3.54 -1.73
CA ASP A 84 21.00 3.33 -3.18
C ASP A 84 19.95 2.30 -3.67
N ILE A 85 18.97 1.95 -2.82
CA ILE A 85 17.83 1.10 -3.21
C ILE A 85 16.76 1.96 -3.89
N ILE A 86 16.14 1.45 -4.95
CA ILE A 86 15.03 2.11 -5.64
C ILE A 86 13.72 1.51 -5.14
N TRP A 87 12.84 2.37 -4.65
CA TRP A 87 11.52 2.02 -4.12
C TRP A 87 10.42 2.53 -5.04
N THR A 88 9.40 1.70 -5.27
CA THR A 88 8.13 2.14 -5.87
C THR A 88 7.26 2.72 -4.77
N VAL A 89 6.62 3.86 -5.02
CA VAL A 89 5.75 4.53 -4.03
C VAL A 89 4.37 4.86 -4.65
N PRO A 90 3.27 4.77 -3.87
CA PRO A 90 3.24 4.34 -2.46
C PRO A 90 3.50 2.84 -2.25
N ALA A 91 3.29 1.99 -3.27
CA ALA A 91 3.50 0.55 -3.18
C ALA A 91 3.75 -0.07 -4.57
N GLU A 92 4.44 -1.22 -4.61
CA GLU A 92 4.49 -2.06 -5.81
C GLU A 92 3.25 -2.98 -5.86
N GLY A 93 2.17 -2.48 -6.46
CA GLY A 93 0.90 -3.20 -6.59
C GLY A 93 0.67 -3.88 -7.94
N ASN A 94 -0.46 -4.57 -8.05
CA ASN A 94 -0.98 -5.31 -9.19
C ASN A 94 -2.16 -4.60 -9.88
N TYR A 95 -2.38 -3.30 -9.65
CA TYR A 95 -3.52 -2.59 -10.24
C TYR A 95 -3.61 -2.75 -11.77
N GLU A 96 -2.49 -2.58 -12.49
CA GLU A 96 -2.41 -2.76 -13.95
C GLU A 96 -2.20 -4.22 -14.39
N ASN A 97 -2.13 -5.17 -13.46
CA ASN A 97 -1.94 -6.59 -13.77
C ASN A 97 -3.28 -7.26 -14.13
N ASP A 98 -3.52 -7.46 -15.43
CA ASP A 98 -4.73 -8.12 -15.95
C ASP A 98 -4.93 -9.57 -15.47
N ALA A 99 -3.89 -10.24 -14.98
CA ALA A 99 -4.01 -11.58 -14.42
C ALA A 99 -4.53 -11.58 -12.97
N PHE A 100 -4.53 -10.42 -12.31
CA PHE A 100 -5.12 -10.23 -10.99
C PHE A 100 -6.54 -9.66 -11.18
N PRO A 101 -7.60 -10.41 -10.83
CA PRO A 101 -8.97 -9.95 -11.04
C PRO A 101 -9.29 -8.73 -10.17
N PHE A 102 -9.98 -7.75 -10.74
CA PHE A 102 -10.70 -6.77 -9.93
C PHE A 102 -11.82 -7.47 -9.17
N ALA A 103 -11.97 -7.12 -7.89
CA ALA A 103 -13.04 -7.65 -7.06
C ALA A 103 -14.40 -7.12 -7.56
N PRO A 104 -15.46 -7.94 -7.57
CA PRO A 104 -16.81 -7.46 -7.87
C PRO A 104 -17.29 -6.41 -6.86
N ASP A 105 -18.00 -5.40 -7.36
CA ASP A 105 -18.49 -4.29 -6.54
C ASP A 105 -19.60 -4.78 -5.58
N LEU A 106 -19.43 -4.53 -4.29
CA LEU A 106 -20.55 -4.41 -3.36
C LEU A 106 -21.17 -3.02 -3.55
N TYR A 107 -20.34 -1.99 -3.52
CA TYR A 107 -20.69 -0.64 -3.91
C TYR A 107 -19.50 0.08 -4.51
N ASN A 108 -19.68 0.64 -5.69
CA ASN A 108 -18.69 1.46 -6.37
C ASN A 108 -19.36 2.67 -7.02
N PRO A 109 -18.94 3.90 -6.68
CA PRO A 109 -19.56 5.11 -7.21
C PRO A 109 -19.45 5.22 -8.74
N ASN A 110 -18.40 4.61 -9.32
CA ASN A 110 -18.13 4.57 -10.74
C ASN A 110 -18.51 3.23 -11.39
N GLY A 111 -19.08 2.31 -10.62
CA GLY A 111 -19.44 0.95 -11.01
C GLY A 111 -20.84 0.57 -10.55
N THR A 112 -20.98 -0.65 -10.04
CA THR A 112 -22.25 -1.16 -9.51
C THR A 112 -22.48 -0.64 -8.10
N GLN A 113 -23.69 -0.14 -7.84
CA GLN A 113 -24.10 0.37 -6.54
C GLN A 113 -25.24 -0.51 -6.01
N ASN A 114 -24.90 -1.67 -5.45
CA ASN A 114 -25.92 -2.54 -4.87
C ASN A 114 -26.60 -1.83 -3.69
N SER A 115 -27.89 -2.09 -3.53
CA SER A 115 -28.70 -1.44 -2.50
C SER A 115 -28.59 -2.11 -1.13
N SER A 116 -28.10 -3.36 -1.09
CA SER A 116 -27.80 -4.14 0.11
C SER A 116 -26.86 -5.30 -0.21
N SER A 117 -26.34 -5.97 0.82
CA SER A 117 -25.55 -7.21 0.70
C SER A 117 -26.32 -8.32 -0.05
N GLU A 118 -27.60 -8.51 0.28
CA GLU A 118 -28.51 -9.46 -0.40
C GLU A 118 -28.66 -9.18 -1.91
N ASP A 119 -28.75 -7.91 -2.30
CA ASP A 119 -28.87 -7.49 -3.71
C ASP A 119 -27.58 -7.84 -4.46
N ALA A 120 -26.42 -7.62 -3.83
CA ALA A 120 -25.13 -8.02 -4.39
C ALA A 120 -25.00 -9.54 -4.53
N LEU A 121 -25.48 -10.32 -3.55
CA LEU A 121 -25.47 -11.79 -3.61
C LEU A 121 -26.33 -12.34 -4.76
N ILE A 122 -27.53 -11.78 -4.96
CA ILE A 122 -28.47 -12.20 -6.02
C ILE A 122 -27.91 -11.91 -7.41
N ASN A 123 -27.21 -10.79 -7.57
CA ASN A 123 -26.69 -10.33 -8.86
C ASN A 123 -25.23 -10.70 -9.12
N PHE A 124 -24.59 -11.46 -8.22
CA PHE A 124 -23.21 -11.90 -8.37
C PHE A 124 -23.05 -12.76 -9.64
N ASP A 125 -22.03 -12.48 -10.46
CA ASP A 125 -21.71 -13.30 -11.64
C ASP A 125 -20.85 -14.49 -11.20
N ASP A 126 -21.39 -15.71 -11.32
CA ASP A 126 -20.66 -16.93 -10.96
C ASP A 126 -19.36 -17.13 -11.76
N ASN A 127 -19.16 -16.42 -12.88
CA ASN A 127 -17.88 -16.42 -13.60
C ASN A 127 -16.75 -15.70 -12.83
N ASP A 128 -17.08 -14.85 -11.87
CA ASP A 128 -16.12 -14.16 -11.00
C ASP A 128 -15.71 -15.00 -9.79
N ILE A 129 -16.26 -16.22 -9.62
CA ILE A 129 -15.84 -17.14 -8.56
C ILE A 129 -14.44 -17.67 -8.86
N VAL A 130 -13.50 -17.41 -7.94
CA VAL A 130 -12.13 -17.95 -8.03
C VAL A 130 -12.05 -19.32 -7.38
N GLU A 131 -11.70 -20.35 -8.15
CA GLU A 131 -11.53 -21.71 -7.65
C GLU A 131 -10.06 -21.98 -7.25
N ILE A 132 -9.75 -21.94 -5.95
CA ILE A 132 -8.45 -22.35 -5.40
C ILE A 132 -8.42 -23.87 -5.26
N ASP A 133 -9.45 -24.43 -4.62
CA ASP A 133 -9.65 -25.87 -4.47
C ASP A 133 -10.99 -26.28 -5.07
N ALA A 134 -10.96 -27.21 -6.03
CA ALA A 134 -12.16 -27.64 -6.75
C ALA A 134 -13.20 -28.34 -5.86
N ASP A 135 -12.76 -28.98 -4.78
CA ASP A 135 -13.59 -29.62 -3.76
C ASP A 135 -13.79 -28.77 -2.50
N GLY A 136 -13.27 -27.54 -2.49
CA GLY A 136 -13.38 -26.60 -1.39
C GLY A 136 -14.78 -26.01 -1.22
N ASP A 137 -15.03 -25.50 -0.02
CA ASP A 137 -16.25 -24.79 0.33
C ASP A 137 -16.27 -23.40 -0.32
N LEU A 138 -17.44 -22.94 -0.69
CA LEU A 138 -17.62 -21.59 -1.26
C LEU A 138 -17.69 -20.57 -0.12
N ILE A 139 -16.73 -19.65 -0.11
CA ILE A 139 -16.63 -18.55 0.84
C ILE A 139 -17.02 -17.25 0.15
N THR A 140 -17.76 -16.40 0.84
CA THR A 140 -18.05 -15.02 0.43
C THR A 140 -17.31 -14.06 1.35
N ALA A 141 -16.43 -13.24 0.80
CA ALA A 141 -15.75 -12.15 1.48
C ALA A 141 -16.38 -10.81 1.13
N TYR A 142 -16.58 -9.95 2.13
CA TYR A 142 -16.94 -8.56 1.96
C TYR A 142 -15.77 -7.71 2.46
N VAL A 143 -15.35 -6.72 1.67
CA VAL A 143 -14.16 -5.91 1.99
C VAL A 143 -14.46 -4.44 1.73
N PHE A 144 -14.11 -3.60 2.70
CA PHE A 144 -13.98 -2.15 2.54
C PHE A 144 -12.55 -1.75 2.93
N ALA A 145 -11.91 -0.91 2.12
CA ALA A 145 -10.58 -0.38 2.38
C ALA A 145 -10.58 1.15 2.29
N ASP A 146 -9.82 1.76 3.17
CA ASP A 146 -9.34 3.13 3.12
C ASP A 146 -7.82 3.03 2.88
N ASN A 147 -7.28 3.09 1.65
CA ASN A 147 -7.98 3.22 0.37
C ASN A 147 -8.00 1.94 -0.47
N TYR A 148 -6.90 1.17 -0.52
CA TYR A 148 -6.73 0.10 -1.52
C TYR A 148 -6.35 -1.24 -0.87
N PHE A 149 -6.81 -2.34 -1.47
CA PHE A 149 -6.41 -3.70 -1.09
C PHE A 149 -6.13 -4.61 -2.29
N GLU A 150 -5.31 -5.63 -2.04
CA GLU A 150 -5.16 -6.82 -2.87
C GLU A 150 -5.32 -8.07 -2.02
N LEU A 151 -6.29 -8.92 -2.33
CA LEU A 151 -6.63 -10.10 -1.55
C LEU A 151 -6.08 -11.38 -2.20
N TYR A 152 -5.40 -12.17 -1.39
CA TYR A 152 -4.86 -13.48 -1.74
C TYR A 152 -5.38 -14.56 -0.78
N ILE A 153 -5.67 -15.73 -1.33
CA ILE A 153 -6.03 -16.94 -0.57
C ILE A 153 -5.02 -18.04 -0.92
N ASN A 154 -4.25 -18.50 0.07
CA ASN A 154 -3.18 -19.49 -0.11
C ASN A 154 -2.21 -19.15 -1.28
N GLY A 155 -1.91 -17.87 -1.49
CA GLY A 155 -1.05 -17.38 -2.57
C GLY A 155 -1.77 -17.13 -3.90
N THR A 156 -3.06 -17.49 -4.02
CA THR A 156 -3.87 -17.23 -5.22
C THR A 156 -4.52 -15.85 -5.11
N ALA A 157 -4.31 -15.00 -6.12
CA ALA A 157 -4.98 -13.71 -6.23
C ALA A 157 -6.49 -13.92 -6.45
N VAL A 158 -7.33 -13.38 -5.56
CA VAL A 158 -8.80 -13.57 -5.63
C VAL A 158 -9.57 -12.28 -5.89
N GLY A 159 -9.00 -11.12 -5.61
CA GLY A 159 -9.62 -9.83 -5.90
C GLY A 159 -8.76 -8.65 -5.47
N LYS A 160 -8.71 -7.60 -6.28
CA LYS A 160 -8.10 -6.30 -5.93
C LYS A 160 -9.13 -5.19 -6.03
N ASP A 161 -8.92 -4.13 -5.28
CA ASP A 161 -9.82 -2.99 -5.25
C ASP A 161 -9.94 -2.32 -6.64
N ALA A 162 -11.14 -1.88 -7.01
CA ALA A 162 -11.40 -1.17 -8.25
C ALA A 162 -10.87 0.28 -8.28
N ILE A 163 -10.73 0.93 -7.12
CA ILE A 163 -10.35 2.34 -6.99
C ILE A 163 -9.13 2.46 -6.05
N PRO A 164 -7.94 2.89 -6.55
CA PRO A 164 -6.75 2.95 -5.72
C PRO A 164 -6.78 3.98 -4.59
N PHE A 165 -7.49 5.10 -4.78
CA PHE A 165 -7.43 6.24 -3.87
C PHE A 165 -8.82 6.72 -3.46
N THR A 166 -9.50 7.48 -4.31
CA THR A 166 -10.86 7.96 -4.04
C THR A 166 -11.67 8.05 -5.33
N GLU A 167 -13.00 7.89 -5.30
CA GLU A 167 -13.88 7.76 -4.13
C GLU A 167 -13.90 6.35 -3.51
N PHE A 168 -14.30 6.27 -2.23
CA PHE A 168 -14.40 5.01 -1.50
C PHE A 168 -15.46 4.07 -2.08
N ASN A 169 -15.13 2.79 -2.08
CA ASN A 169 -15.92 1.67 -2.57
C ASN A 169 -15.84 0.48 -1.59
N SER A 170 -16.57 -0.59 -1.90
CA SER A 170 -16.53 -1.85 -1.17
C SER A 170 -16.85 -2.99 -2.14
N HIS A 171 -16.41 -4.19 -1.78
CA HIS A 171 -16.40 -5.33 -2.69
C HIS A 171 -17.00 -6.58 -2.06
N ILE A 172 -17.51 -7.45 -2.93
CA ILE A 172 -17.95 -8.80 -2.61
C ILE A 172 -17.15 -9.78 -3.46
N ILE A 173 -16.42 -10.70 -2.84
CA ILE A 173 -15.58 -11.70 -3.53
C ILE A 173 -16.07 -13.08 -3.16
N LYS A 174 -16.18 -13.99 -4.13
CA LYS A 174 -16.48 -15.40 -3.88
C LYS A 174 -15.34 -16.28 -4.35
N PHE A 175 -14.96 -17.25 -3.53
CA PHE A 175 -13.91 -18.20 -3.87
C PHE A 175 -14.15 -19.57 -3.23
N LYS A 176 -13.56 -20.61 -3.82
CA LYS A 176 -13.63 -21.98 -3.29
C LYS A 176 -12.29 -22.42 -2.73
N VAL A 177 -12.27 -22.87 -1.47
CA VAL A 177 -11.04 -23.25 -0.78
C VAL A 177 -11.32 -24.31 0.30
N ASN A 178 -10.33 -25.16 0.59
CA ASN A 178 -10.37 -26.08 1.73
C ASN A 178 -9.82 -25.43 3.00
N LEU A 179 -10.38 -25.79 4.16
CA LEU A 179 -9.79 -25.46 5.46
C LEU A 179 -8.58 -26.36 5.80
N PRO A 180 -7.57 -25.85 6.54
CA PRO A 180 -7.39 -24.44 6.85
C PRO A 180 -6.88 -23.67 5.61
N PHE A 181 -7.17 -22.37 5.54
CA PHE A 181 -6.61 -21.50 4.51
C PHE A 181 -6.13 -20.16 5.10
N THR A 182 -5.12 -19.60 4.46
CA THR A 182 -4.57 -18.30 4.82
C THR A 182 -5.12 -17.22 3.91
N ILE A 183 -5.62 -16.17 4.54
CA ILE A 183 -5.93 -14.89 3.94
C ILE A 183 -4.70 -14.00 4.08
N ALA A 184 -4.27 -13.39 2.98
CA ALA A 184 -3.22 -12.38 2.98
C ALA A 184 -3.69 -11.18 2.16
N MET A 185 -3.47 -9.97 2.68
CA MET A 185 -3.83 -8.74 1.98
C MET A 185 -2.66 -7.76 1.95
N LEU A 186 -2.38 -7.21 0.77
CA LEU A 186 -1.59 -5.98 0.62
C LEU A 186 -2.56 -4.83 0.75
N LEU A 187 -2.24 -3.87 1.60
CA LEU A 187 -3.06 -2.69 1.88
C LEU A 187 -2.23 -1.45 1.63
N VAL A 188 -2.83 -0.44 0.99
CA VAL A 188 -2.15 0.79 0.63
C VAL A 188 -3.02 1.99 0.99
N ASP A 189 -2.48 2.88 1.82
CA ASP A 189 -2.95 4.27 1.94
C ASP A 189 -2.26 5.07 0.84
N TRP A 190 -3.04 5.62 -0.08
CA TRP A 190 -2.50 6.20 -1.30
C TRP A 190 -2.06 7.64 -1.05
N GLU A 191 -1.02 8.09 -1.76
CA GLU A 191 -0.46 9.43 -1.58
C GLU A 191 -0.60 10.27 -2.86
N GLU A 192 -0.87 11.58 -2.72
CA GLU A 192 -0.81 12.52 -3.86
C GLU A 192 0.62 13.05 -4.05
N ASN A 193 1.31 13.33 -2.96
CA ASN A 193 2.69 13.79 -2.94
C ASN A 193 3.62 12.58 -2.80
N LEU A 194 4.01 12.00 -3.93
CA LEU A 194 4.77 10.75 -3.97
C LEU A 194 6.09 10.82 -3.19
N GLY A 195 6.39 9.78 -2.41
CA GLY A 195 7.61 9.63 -1.61
C GLY A 195 7.58 10.30 -0.24
N VAL A 196 6.48 10.99 0.09
CA VAL A 196 6.30 11.67 1.39
C VAL A 196 4.92 11.45 2.02
N GLY A 197 4.14 10.46 1.59
CA GLY A 197 2.96 9.92 2.30
C GLY A 197 1.84 10.92 2.56
N SER A 198 1.67 11.91 1.69
CA SER A 198 0.76 13.02 2.01
C SER A 198 -0.09 13.47 0.85
N GLU A 199 -1.11 14.24 1.21
CA GLU A 199 -2.24 14.57 0.37
C GLU A 199 -2.76 15.99 0.65
N LEU A 200 -3.53 16.55 -0.29
CA LEU A 200 -4.24 17.81 -0.09
C LEU A 200 -5.46 17.56 0.80
N ASN A 201 -5.37 17.96 2.06
CA ASN A 201 -6.48 17.79 3.00
C ASN A 201 -6.47 18.88 4.08
N GLN A 202 -7.65 19.18 4.63
CA GLN A 202 -7.84 20.17 5.71
C GLN A 202 -7.17 21.54 5.47
N GLY A 203 -6.98 21.93 4.21
CA GLY A 203 -6.33 23.19 3.81
C GLY A 203 -4.79 23.16 3.79
N TYR A 204 -4.18 22.00 4.02
CA TYR A 204 -2.75 21.75 3.90
C TYR A 204 -2.45 20.96 2.63
N THR A 205 -1.37 21.32 1.93
CA THR A 205 -0.90 20.61 0.73
C THR A 205 -0.15 19.33 1.05
N TYR A 206 0.33 19.18 2.28
CA TYR A 206 1.01 18.01 2.81
C TYR A 206 0.36 17.61 4.13
N TYR A 207 -0.80 16.97 4.06
CA TYR A 207 -1.48 16.36 5.20
C TYR A 207 -1.27 14.84 5.12
N PRO A 208 -0.90 14.14 6.21
CA PRO A 208 -0.86 12.68 6.18
C PRO A 208 -2.28 12.11 6.09
N GLY A 209 -2.49 11.16 5.17
CA GLY A 209 -3.75 10.42 5.05
C GLY A 209 -3.97 9.47 6.23
N ASP A 210 -5.06 8.74 6.19
CA ASP A 210 -5.27 7.59 7.07
C ASP A 210 -5.73 6.39 6.26
N GLY A 211 -5.23 5.21 6.65
CA GLY A 211 -5.58 3.94 6.04
C GLY A 211 -6.70 3.21 6.81
N GLY A 212 -6.84 1.92 6.53
CA GLY A 212 -7.69 1.01 7.29
C GLY A 212 -8.39 -0.02 6.41
N VAL A 213 -8.59 -1.23 6.93
CA VAL A 213 -9.39 -2.25 6.24
C VAL A 213 -10.34 -2.93 7.21
N VAL A 214 -11.53 -3.24 6.72
CA VAL A 214 -12.50 -4.09 7.41
C VAL A 214 -13.00 -5.17 6.45
N ALA A 215 -13.04 -6.41 6.93
CA ALA A 215 -13.52 -7.52 6.12
C ALA A 215 -14.29 -8.57 6.93
N VAL A 216 -15.25 -9.20 6.26
CA VAL A 216 -16.10 -10.27 6.81
C VAL A 216 -16.13 -11.43 5.83
N PHE A 217 -15.86 -12.63 6.32
CA PHE A 217 -15.87 -13.87 5.55
C PHE A 217 -17.00 -14.76 6.03
N LYS A 218 -17.85 -15.21 5.10
CA LYS A 218 -19.01 -16.06 5.38
C LYS A 218 -18.99 -17.35 4.57
N ASP A 219 -19.49 -18.43 5.16
CA ASP A 219 -19.75 -19.69 4.45
C ASP A 219 -21.03 -19.63 3.59
N THR A 220 -21.39 -20.74 2.93
CA THR A 220 -22.60 -20.83 2.09
C THR A 220 -23.92 -20.72 2.85
N ASP A 221 -23.90 -20.98 4.16
CA ASP A 221 -25.06 -20.85 5.04
C ASP A 221 -25.10 -19.44 5.69
N GLU A 222 -24.24 -18.52 5.22
CA GLU A 222 -24.07 -17.16 5.71
C GLU A 222 -23.57 -17.04 7.16
N ASN A 223 -22.99 -18.11 7.73
CA ASN A 223 -22.32 -18.02 9.01
C ASN A 223 -20.99 -17.28 8.83
N ILE A 224 -20.67 -16.37 9.74
CA ILE A 224 -19.38 -15.71 9.79
C ILE A 224 -18.32 -16.72 10.24
N ILE A 225 -17.29 -16.92 9.41
CA ILE A 225 -16.16 -17.81 9.70
C ILE A 225 -14.89 -17.04 10.07
N ALA A 226 -14.79 -15.77 9.66
CA ALA A 226 -13.73 -14.85 10.07
C ALA A 226 -14.19 -13.39 9.90
N THR A 227 -13.64 -12.52 10.73
CA THR A 227 -13.75 -11.06 10.63
C THR A 227 -12.36 -10.46 10.83
N THR A 228 -12.14 -9.25 10.35
CA THR A 228 -10.96 -8.48 10.73
C THR A 228 -11.01 -8.14 12.23
N GLY A 229 -9.87 -8.29 12.90
CA GLY A 229 -9.72 -8.11 14.34
C GLY A 229 -8.27 -8.22 14.79
N SER A 230 -8.01 -7.95 16.08
CA SER A 230 -6.65 -7.94 16.67
C SER A 230 -5.89 -9.28 16.60
N GLU A 231 -6.57 -10.37 16.27
CA GLU A 231 -5.98 -11.70 16.04
C GLU A 231 -5.24 -11.81 14.71
N TRP A 232 -5.45 -10.88 13.78
CA TRP A 232 -4.71 -10.81 12.53
C TRP A 232 -3.26 -10.40 12.78
N LYS A 233 -2.37 -10.80 11.88
CA LYS A 233 -1.02 -10.24 11.78
C LYS A 233 -1.04 -8.99 10.93
N ALA A 234 -0.24 -7.99 11.27
CA ALA A 234 -0.06 -6.77 10.49
C ALA A 234 1.39 -6.28 10.54
N GLN A 235 1.99 -6.03 9.38
CA GLN A 235 3.35 -5.49 9.26
C GLN A 235 3.41 -4.37 8.22
N THR A 236 3.94 -3.22 8.64
CA THR A 236 4.17 -2.04 7.78
C THR A 236 5.39 -2.19 6.91
N PHE A 237 5.38 -1.81 5.63
CA PHE A 237 6.53 -1.83 4.71
C PHE A 237 6.89 -0.46 4.13
N TYR A 238 6.02 0.53 4.26
CA TYR A 238 6.28 1.91 3.90
C TYR A 238 5.65 2.84 4.96
N THR A 239 6.45 3.75 5.52
CA THR A 239 5.97 4.75 6.50
C THR A 239 6.36 6.16 6.07
N ALA A 240 5.38 7.04 5.92
CA ALA A 240 5.56 8.44 5.52
C ALA A 240 4.32 9.30 5.92
N PRO A 241 4.45 10.63 6.02
CA PRO A 241 5.66 11.44 6.11
C PRO A 241 6.35 11.28 7.47
N ILE A 242 7.68 11.26 7.46
CA ILE A 242 8.50 11.43 8.66
C ILE A 242 9.15 12.81 8.63
N LYS A 243 8.78 13.70 9.56
CA LYS A 243 9.35 15.06 9.63
C LYS A 243 10.69 15.11 10.35
N ASP A 244 10.87 14.23 11.32
CA ASP A 244 12.05 14.13 12.18
C ASP A 244 12.43 12.66 12.33
N LEU A 245 13.62 12.28 11.85
CA LEU A 245 14.11 10.91 11.89
C LEU A 245 14.43 10.39 13.30
N SER A 246 14.36 11.24 14.33
CA SER A 246 14.47 10.81 15.73
C SER A 246 13.15 10.37 16.37
N CYS A 247 12.00 10.59 15.72
CA CYS A 247 10.70 10.14 16.22
C CYS A 247 10.37 8.65 15.99
N PRO A 248 10.71 8.01 14.84
CA PRO A 248 10.42 6.60 14.65
C PRO A 248 11.35 5.72 15.49
N SER A 249 10.86 4.58 15.92
CA SER A 249 11.64 3.58 16.66
C SER A 249 11.21 2.17 16.28
N GLU A 250 12.05 1.18 16.59
CA GLU A 250 11.72 -0.23 16.39
C GLU A 250 11.90 -1.00 17.71
N GLU A 251 10.91 -1.82 18.06
CA GLU A 251 10.96 -2.72 19.21
C GLU A 251 10.61 -4.14 18.76
N ASN A 252 11.62 -5.01 18.69
CA ASN A 252 11.50 -6.31 18.02
C ASN A 252 11.07 -6.11 16.55
N ASN A 253 9.90 -6.63 16.16
CA ASN A 253 9.36 -6.47 14.80
C ASN A 253 8.33 -5.33 14.69
N LEU A 254 8.06 -4.61 15.77
CA LEU A 254 7.20 -3.42 15.75
C LEU A 254 7.96 -2.23 15.13
N ARG A 255 7.32 -1.53 14.20
CA ARG A 255 7.81 -0.32 13.54
C ARG A 255 6.96 0.86 14.04
N LEU A 256 7.47 1.60 15.03
CA LEU A 256 6.68 2.51 15.84
C LEU A 256 6.88 3.96 15.42
N THR A 257 5.77 4.70 15.32
CA THR A 257 5.73 6.13 14.98
C THR A 257 4.75 6.91 15.87
N ASP A 258 4.42 6.39 17.05
CA ASP A 258 3.52 7.01 18.04
C ASP A 258 4.00 8.39 18.50
N ASN A 259 5.31 8.65 18.45
CA ASN A 259 5.92 9.93 18.82
C ASN A 259 6.14 10.87 17.62
N CYS A 260 5.73 10.47 16.42
CA CYS A 260 5.91 11.26 15.20
C CYS A 260 4.81 12.31 15.02
N ASP A 261 5.18 13.44 14.43
CA ASP A 261 4.27 14.56 14.18
C ASP A 261 3.40 14.30 12.94
N THR A 262 2.09 14.14 13.16
CA THR A 262 1.06 13.92 12.13
C THR A 262 0.34 15.19 11.68
N THR A 263 0.80 16.38 12.07
CA THR A 263 0.13 17.63 11.68
C THR A 263 0.35 17.95 10.20
N GLY A 264 -0.66 18.52 9.53
CA GLY A 264 -0.50 19.00 8.16
C GLY A 264 0.47 20.18 8.02
N SER A 265 1.12 20.28 6.85
CA SER A 265 2.01 21.38 6.47
C SER A 265 1.67 21.93 5.09
N THR A 266 2.12 23.17 4.83
CA THR A 266 2.07 23.76 3.49
C THR A 266 3.30 23.43 2.64
N ASP A 267 4.35 22.91 3.28
CA ASP A 267 5.56 22.42 2.62
C ASP A 267 6.07 21.18 3.37
N GLY A 268 6.02 20.04 2.69
CA GLY A 268 6.57 18.77 3.13
C GLY A 268 7.58 18.19 2.13
N THR A 269 8.09 19.02 1.20
CA THR A 269 8.96 18.56 0.09
C THR A 269 10.29 17.96 0.55
N SER A 270 10.65 18.12 1.82
CA SER A 270 11.86 17.59 2.44
C SER A 270 11.58 16.54 3.52
N TYR A 271 10.35 16.05 3.65
CA TYR A 271 10.04 14.98 4.59
C TYR A 271 10.70 13.66 4.16
N TYR A 272 10.87 12.78 5.13
CA TYR A 272 11.49 11.49 4.95
C TYR A 272 10.42 10.40 4.83
N ALA A 273 10.85 9.25 4.33
CA ALA A 273 10.08 8.02 4.40
C ALA A 273 10.98 6.85 4.78
N LEU A 274 10.37 5.83 5.38
CA LEU A 274 11.01 4.59 5.80
C LEU A 274 10.45 3.45 4.96
N HIS A 275 11.34 2.64 4.39
CA HIS A 275 10.99 1.52 3.51
C HIS A 275 11.60 0.21 4.01
N TRP A 276 10.86 -0.89 3.86
CA TRP A 276 11.35 -2.22 4.16
C TRP A 276 10.98 -3.19 3.04
N GLU A 277 11.85 -4.17 2.77
CA GLU A 277 11.58 -5.16 1.73
C GLU A 277 10.42 -6.08 2.13
N ILE A 278 9.49 -6.29 1.20
CA ILE A 278 8.41 -7.27 1.33
C ILE A 278 8.96 -8.68 1.03
N PRO A 279 8.76 -9.68 1.92
CA PRO A 279 9.18 -11.06 1.66
C PRO A 279 8.47 -11.65 0.43
N SER A 280 9.19 -12.17 -0.56
CA SER A 280 8.58 -12.60 -1.84
C SER A 280 7.50 -13.69 -1.76
N ASP A 281 7.45 -14.45 -0.66
CA ASP A 281 6.52 -15.55 -0.40
C ASP A 281 5.42 -15.20 0.61
N TRP A 282 5.27 -13.91 0.97
CA TRP A 282 4.33 -13.40 1.96
C TRP A 282 2.86 -13.76 1.70
N THR A 283 2.47 -14.12 0.48
CA THR A 283 1.08 -14.51 0.15
C THR A 283 0.81 -15.99 0.39
N ASN A 284 1.85 -16.81 0.51
CA ASN A 284 1.72 -18.26 0.57
C ASN A 284 1.13 -18.72 1.92
N ALA A 285 0.40 -19.84 1.89
CA ALA A 285 -0.17 -20.46 3.09
C ALA A 285 0.88 -20.84 4.15
N ASN A 286 2.06 -21.29 3.69
CA ASN A 286 3.13 -21.76 4.58
C ASN A 286 4.15 -20.68 4.98
N PHE A 287 3.91 -19.41 4.64
CA PHE A 287 4.77 -18.31 5.07
C PHE A 287 4.73 -18.19 6.60
N ASP A 288 5.90 -18.06 7.23
CA ASP A 288 6.03 -17.94 8.68
C ASP A 288 5.91 -16.48 9.11
N ASP A 289 4.71 -16.08 9.51
CA ASP A 289 4.39 -14.78 10.08
C ASP A 289 4.36 -14.78 11.62
N SER A 290 4.93 -15.82 12.27
CA SER A 290 4.87 -15.95 13.72
C SER A 290 5.52 -14.78 14.46
N GLU A 291 6.55 -14.19 13.84
CA GLU A 291 7.29 -13.02 14.33
C GLU A 291 6.59 -11.69 14.01
N TRP A 292 5.57 -11.66 13.15
CA TRP A 292 4.86 -10.42 12.82
C TRP A 292 4.00 -9.94 13.99
N PRO A 293 3.89 -8.61 14.19
CA PRO A 293 2.98 -8.03 15.16
C PRO A 293 1.52 -8.42 14.89
N SER A 294 0.72 -8.42 15.95
CA SER A 294 -0.74 -8.41 15.81
C SER A 294 -1.21 -7.07 15.24
N ALA A 295 -2.33 -7.10 14.52
CA ALA A 295 -2.99 -5.92 14.03
C ALA A 295 -3.51 -5.03 15.16
N SER A 296 -3.46 -3.72 14.97
CA SER A 296 -4.17 -2.77 15.84
C SER A 296 -5.59 -2.59 15.32
N THR A 297 -6.54 -2.37 16.23
CA THR A 297 -7.93 -2.09 15.87
C THR A 297 -8.22 -0.60 16.00
N TYR A 298 -9.07 -0.10 15.10
CA TYR A 298 -9.45 1.30 15.00
C TYR A 298 -10.96 1.43 14.92
N THR A 299 -11.51 2.54 15.43
CA THR A 299 -12.95 2.80 15.43
C THR A 299 -13.40 3.45 14.12
N ASN A 300 -14.68 3.32 13.78
CA ASN A 300 -15.31 4.00 12.63
C ASN A 300 -15.14 5.53 12.66
N THR A 301 -14.90 6.11 13.85
CA THR A 301 -14.62 7.55 14.00
C THR A 301 -13.17 7.89 13.68
N GLU A 302 -12.22 7.01 14.03
CA GLU A 302 -10.81 7.20 13.69
C GLU A 302 -10.58 7.13 12.18
N ILE A 303 -11.21 6.16 11.49
CA ILE A 303 -11.13 6.01 10.02
C ILE A 303 -12.05 7.01 9.27
N GLY A 304 -13.00 7.65 9.95
CA GLY A 304 -13.87 8.65 9.31
C GLY A 304 -14.87 8.09 8.28
N VAL A 305 -15.37 6.87 8.47
CA VAL A 305 -16.24 6.16 7.51
C VAL A 305 -17.74 6.49 7.62
N ASN A 306 -18.14 7.24 8.65
CA ASN A 306 -19.55 7.53 8.98
C ASN A 306 -20.34 8.30 7.90
N ASN A 307 -19.69 8.75 6.83
CA ASN A 307 -20.30 9.45 5.70
C ASN A 307 -19.99 8.79 4.34
N LYS A 308 -19.52 7.54 4.33
CA LYS A 308 -19.09 6.81 3.14
C LYS A 308 -20.16 5.77 2.77
N PRO A 309 -20.95 5.96 1.68
CA PRO A 309 -22.03 5.03 1.32
C PRO A 309 -21.56 3.58 1.11
N SER A 310 -20.33 3.40 0.62
CA SER A 310 -19.69 2.08 0.48
C SER A 310 -19.54 1.31 1.80
N TYR A 311 -19.56 2.00 2.93
CA TYR A 311 -19.58 1.43 4.28
C TYR A 311 -20.99 1.52 4.89
N THR A 312 -21.57 2.73 4.95
CA THR A 312 -22.80 2.99 5.71
C THR A 312 -24.06 2.34 5.14
N ASN A 313 -24.05 1.91 3.87
CA ASN A 313 -25.16 1.16 3.29
C ASN A 313 -25.13 -0.33 3.70
N PHE A 314 -24.00 -0.82 4.23
CA PHE A 314 -23.74 -2.22 4.52
C PHE A 314 -23.33 -2.41 5.98
N THR A 315 -23.93 -1.66 6.90
CA THR A 315 -23.71 -1.81 8.35
C THR A 315 -24.15 -3.18 8.85
N ASP A 316 -25.06 -3.88 8.15
CA ASP A 316 -25.39 -5.28 8.42
C ASP A 316 -24.23 -6.26 8.16
N ILE A 317 -23.22 -5.81 7.41
CA ILE A 317 -21.99 -6.55 7.14
C ILE A 317 -20.86 -6.02 8.01
N PHE A 318 -20.53 -4.73 7.90
CA PHE A 318 -19.30 -4.19 8.49
C PHE A 318 -19.46 -3.64 9.92
N ASP A 319 -20.68 -3.28 10.35
CA ASP A 319 -20.98 -2.59 11.63
C ASP A 319 -22.17 -3.27 12.34
N ASP A 320 -22.23 -4.61 12.29
CA ASP A 320 -23.36 -5.37 12.84
C ASP A 320 -23.29 -5.37 14.37
N ASN A 321 -24.38 -4.95 15.03
CA ASN A 321 -24.41 -4.82 16.49
C ASN A 321 -24.09 -6.12 17.27
N ASN A 322 -24.19 -7.29 16.65
CA ASN A 322 -23.90 -8.57 17.30
C ASN A 322 -22.60 -9.22 16.79
N ASN A 323 -22.14 -8.88 15.60
CA ASN A 323 -20.99 -9.48 14.93
C ASN A 323 -20.17 -8.41 14.19
N ASP A 324 -19.82 -7.36 14.94
CA ASP A 324 -19.09 -6.19 14.44
C ASP A 324 -17.69 -6.59 13.98
N ALA A 325 -17.29 -6.12 12.80
CA ALA A 325 -15.95 -6.34 12.28
C ALA A 325 -15.10 -5.11 12.58
N GLU A 326 -13.88 -5.31 13.10
CA GLU A 326 -13.04 -4.19 13.48
C GLU A 326 -12.24 -3.72 12.27
N PHE A 327 -12.09 -2.40 12.10
CA PHE A 327 -11.05 -1.87 11.23
C PHE A 327 -9.69 -2.26 11.79
N ILE A 328 -8.84 -2.82 10.95
CA ILE A 328 -7.48 -3.18 11.30
C ILE A 328 -6.46 -2.45 10.45
N TRP A 329 -5.28 -2.23 11.05
CA TRP A 329 -4.08 -1.77 10.37
C TRP A 329 -2.84 -2.27 11.15
N SER A 330 -1.66 -1.73 10.81
CA SER A 330 -0.45 -1.87 11.62
C SER A 330 -0.52 -1.00 12.89
N THR A 331 0.61 -0.54 13.42
CA THR A 331 0.67 0.27 14.65
C THR A 331 0.25 1.72 14.47
N ASN A 332 0.24 2.25 13.24
CA ASN A 332 -0.14 3.63 12.98
C ASN A 332 -0.95 3.78 11.69
N VAL A 333 -2.26 3.94 11.82
CA VAL A 333 -3.18 4.13 10.69
C VAL A 333 -2.92 5.39 9.87
N ILE A 334 -2.20 6.39 10.40
CA ILE A 334 -1.97 7.68 9.73
C ILE A 334 -0.66 7.70 8.92
N LEU A 335 0.36 6.98 9.40
CA LEU A 335 1.71 7.09 8.82
C LEU A 335 2.17 5.83 8.09
N ASP A 336 1.53 4.69 8.32
CA ASP A 336 1.92 3.43 7.70
C ASP A 336 1.15 3.28 6.38
N ASN A 337 1.81 3.57 5.26
CA ASN A 337 1.17 3.73 3.96
C ASN A 337 1.12 2.42 3.15
N GLU A 338 2.00 1.45 3.45
CA GLU A 338 1.96 0.11 2.86
C GLU A 338 1.98 -0.90 4.01
N VAL A 339 0.94 -1.72 4.12
CA VAL A 339 0.78 -2.70 5.20
C VAL A 339 0.37 -4.03 4.61
N ILE A 340 0.94 -5.12 5.13
CA ILE A 340 0.44 -6.47 4.85
C ILE A 340 -0.23 -7.02 6.09
N VAL A 341 -1.44 -7.56 5.90
CA VAL A 341 -2.14 -8.31 6.94
C VAL A 341 -2.34 -9.77 6.57
N ARG A 342 -2.31 -10.65 7.58
CA ARG A 342 -2.45 -12.10 7.39
C ARG A 342 -3.29 -12.74 8.50
N TYR A 343 -4.09 -13.73 8.14
CA TYR A 343 -4.86 -14.54 9.07
C TYR A 343 -5.11 -15.94 8.51
N THR A 344 -5.08 -16.96 9.36
CA THR A 344 -5.41 -18.33 8.97
C THR A 344 -6.76 -18.72 9.56
N VAL A 345 -7.68 -19.11 8.69
CA VAL A 345 -8.98 -19.68 9.04
C VAL A 345 -8.79 -21.18 9.22
N GLU A 346 -9.26 -21.70 10.36
CA GLU A 346 -9.03 -23.09 10.82
C GLU A 346 -10.10 -24.10 10.39
#